data_AF-D2Y6Y2-F1
#
_entry.id   AF-D2Y6Y2-F1
#
_cell.length_a   1.000
_cell.length_b   1.000
_cell.length_c   1.000
_cell.angle_alpha   90.00
_cell.angle_beta   90.00
_cell.angle_gamma   90.00
#
_symmetry.space_group_name_H-M   'P 1'
#
loop_
_entity.id
_entity.type
_entity.pdbx_description
1 polymer ?
#
loop_
_entity_poly.entity_id
_entity_poly.type
_entity_poly.pdbx_seq_one_letter_code
_entity_poly.pdbx_strand_id
1 'polypeptide(L)' 'VLHSWAVPTLGLKTDAIPGRLNQTTFTATRPGVYYGQCSEI' A
#
# COMPACT_ATOMS: atom_id res chain seq x y z
N VAL A 1 -3.96 -4.49 15.82
CA VAL A 1 -4.83 -3.48 15.18
C VAL A 1 -4.81 -3.69 13.67
N LEU A 2 -5.80 -3.17 12.95
CA LEU A 2 -5.78 -3.15 11.49
C LEU A 2 -4.97 -1.93 11.02
N HIS A 3 -4.28 -2.10 9.91
CA HIS A 3 -3.67 -1.00 9.16
C HIS A 3 -3.93 -1.20 7.67
N SER A 4 -3.67 -0.20 6.84
CA SER A 4 -3.73 -0.35 5.38
C SER A 4 -2.59 0.41 4.72
N TRP A 5 -1.77 -0.30 3.93
CA TRP A 5 -0.65 0.26 3.19
C TRP A 5 -1.14 0.81 1.86
N ALA A 6 -0.95 2.10 1.61
CA ALA A 6 -1.43 2.76 0.40
C ALA A 6 -0.40 3.71 -0.21
N VAL A 7 -0.30 3.69 -1.54
CA VAL A 7 0.49 4.63 -2.34
C VAL A 7 -0.38 5.07 -3.54
N PRO A 8 -1.13 6.19 -3.41
CA PRO A 8 -2.16 6.56 -4.39
C PRO A 8 -1.64 6.77 -5.81
N THR A 9 -0.45 7.36 -5.96
CA THR A 9 0.19 7.61 -7.26
C THR A 9 0.57 6.33 -8.02
N LEU A 10 0.66 5.20 -7.32
CA LEU A 10 0.89 3.88 -7.90
C LEU A 10 -0.40 3.04 -7.97
N GLY A 11 -1.56 3.59 -7.58
CA GLY A 11 -2.83 2.86 -7.54
C GLY A 11 -2.87 1.73 -6.50
N LEU A 12 -2.05 1.83 -5.45
CA LEU A 12 -1.90 0.77 -4.45
C LEU A 12 -2.71 1.05 -3.19
N LYS A 13 -3.44 0.03 -2.74
CA LYS A 13 -3.98 -0.10 -1.37
C LYS A 13 -4.04 -1.58 -1.01
N THR A 14 -3.51 -1.96 0.14
CA THR A 14 -3.59 -3.34 0.64
C THR A 14 -3.64 -3.34 2.17
N ASP A 15 -4.64 -4.02 2.71
CA ASP A 15 -4.84 -4.08 4.16
C ASP A 15 -3.79 -4.97 4.82
N ALA A 16 -3.29 -4.52 5.97
CA ALA A 16 -2.43 -5.25 6.88
C ALA A 16 -3.31 -5.83 8.01
N ILE A 17 -3.71 -7.09 7.84
CA ILE A 17 -4.62 -7.81 8.73
C ILE A 17 -3.82 -8.81 9.56
N PRO A 18 -3.90 -8.80 10.90
CA PRO A 18 -3.23 -9.79 11.75
C PRO A 18 -3.58 -11.22 11.34
N GLY A 19 -2.56 -12.06 11.12
CA GLY A 19 -2.74 -13.47 10.75
C GLY A 19 -3.04 -13.73 9.26
N ARG A 20 -3.09 -12.71 8.39
CA ARG A 20 -3.22 -12.88 6.94
C ARG A 20 -2.04 -12.24 6.21
N LEU A 21 -1.43 -12.99 5.28
CA LEU A 21 -0.43 -12.46 4.36
C LEU A 21 -1.11 -12.05 3.03
N ASN A 22 -1.30 -10.75 2.83
CA ASN A 22 -1.78 -10.21 1.56
C ASN A 22 -0.60 -9.89 0.63
N GLN A 23 -0.80 -10.07 -0.67
CA GLN A 23 0.20 -9.78 -1.71
C GLN A 23 -0.37 -8.81 -2.73
N THR A 24 0.43 -7.82 -3.12
CA THR A 24 0.15 -6.90 -4.22
C THR A 24 1.44 -6.68 -5.04
N THR A 25 1.29 -6.37 -6.31
CA THR A 25 2.41 -6.12 -7.22
C THR A 25 2.23 -4.77 -7.87
N PHE A 26 3.32 -4.01 -8.02
CA PHE A 26 3.34 -2.78 -8.78
C PHE A 26 4.59 -2.66 -9.63
N THR A 27 4.51 -1.83 -10.65
CA THR A 27 5.65 -1.41 -11.45
C THR A 27 5.62 0.11 -11.56
N ALA A 28 6.67 0.78 -11.07
CA ALA A 28 6.83 2.22 -11.28
C ALA A 28 7.41 2.46 -12.68
N THR A 29 6.68 3.20 -13.53
CA THR A 29 7.11 3.48 -14.91
C THR A 29 8.08 4.65 -15.02
N ARG A 30 8.31 5.38 -13.92
CA ARG A 30 9.17 6.55 -13.84
C ARG A 30 9.97 6.53 -12.52
N PRO A 31 11.22 7.02 -12.50
CA PRO A 31 11.93 7.23 -11.25
C PRO A 31 11.31 8.38 -10.46
N GLY A 32 11.36 8.30 -9.13
CA GLY A 32 10.84 9.36 -8.25
C GLY A 32 10.66 8.90 -6.81
N VAL A 33 10.13 9.80 -5.98
CA VAL A 33 9.71 9.50 -4.60
C VAL A 33 8.19 9.44 -4.56
N TYR A 34 7.65 8.37 -4.00
CA TYR A 34 6.22 8.15 -3.89
C TYR A 34 5.81 8.10 -2.41
N TYR A 35 4.82 8.92 -2.05
CA TYR A 35 4.35 9.03 -0.67
C TYR A 35 3.03 8.30 -0.49
N GLY A 36 2.82 7.83 0.74
CA GLY A 36 1.65 7.10 1.19
C GLY A 36 1.37 7.38 2.65
N GLN A 37 0.16 7.08 3.09
CA GLN A 37 -0.26 7.14 4.49
C GLN A 37 -1.07 5.89 4.84
N CYS A 38 -1.16 5.59 6.14
CA CYS A 38 -2.06 4.56 6.63
C CYS A 38 -3.48 4.89 6.17
N SER A 39 -4.14 3.92 5.53
CA SER A 39 -5.52 4.08 5.01
C SER A 39 -6.56 3.30 5.82
N GLU A 40 -6.25 3.11 7.11
CA GLU A 40 -7.08 2.47 8.13
C GLU A 40 -7.04 3.34 9.40
N ILE A 41 -8.12 3.30 10.19
CA ILE A 41 -8.37 4.17 11.35
C ILE A 41 -7.41 3.95 12.53
#